data_AF-A0A535WKJ0-F1
#
_entry.id   AF-A0A535WKJ0-F1
#
_cell.length_a   1.000
_cell.length_b   1.000
_cell.length_c   1.000
_cell.angle_alpha   90.00
_cell.angle_beta   90.00
_cell.angle_gamma   90.00
#
_symmetry.space_group_name_H-M   'P 1'
#
loop_
_entity.id
_entity.type
_entity.pdbx_description
1 polymer ?
#
loop_
_entity_poly.entity_id
_entity_poly.type
_entity_poly.pdbx_seq_one_letter_code
_entity_poly.pdbx_strand_id
1 'polypeptide(L)'
;MDQLRSRDASLWFGLLLVALGVLFLAGQVFHFDLGRYGWPFFVAAPGVALLAIAVSARSLAWLAVPGTIVLVTAALLFVQNLTGLWATWAYAWALPALGGTGLGIAVQGWLTRRRDLARGGFRIMVAGAAIFVVGLVFFEGVLHVSGRDLGLAGRVAGPALLIVAGLLLVAERVRRPASKS
;
A
#
# COMPACT_ATOMS: atom_id res chain seq x y z
N MET A 1 34.71 3.26 -5.39
CA MET A 1 33.66 2.25 -5.70
C MET A 1 32.24 2.82 -5.59
N ASP A 2 32.03 4.14 -5.45
CA ASP A 2 30.70 4.76 -5.29
C ASP A 2 29.94 5.03 -6.60
N GLN A 3 30.61 5.05 -7.76
CA GLN A 3 29.96 5.43 -9.03
C GLN A 3 29.02 4.37 -9.63
N LEU A 4 29.15 3.10 -9.26
CA LEU A 4 28.28 2.02 -9.77
C LEU A 4 26.89 2.05 -9.14
N ARG A 5 26.80 2.44 -7.86
CA ARG A 5 25.55 2.46 -7.10
C ARG A 5 24.61 3.61 -7.50
N SER A 6 25.17 4.73 -7.95
CA SER A 6 24.43 5.88 -8.49
C SER A 6 23.80 5.60 -9.85
N ARG A 7 24.45 4.76 -10.67
CA ARG A 7 23.95 4.36 -11.99
C ARG A 7 22.71 3.49 -11.88
N ASP A 8 22.68 2.55 -10.95
CA ASP A 8 21.52 1.67 -10.73
C ASP A 8 20.32 2.45 -10.18
N ALA A 9 20.54 3.36 -9.22
CA ALA A 9 19.46 4.20 -8.69
C ALA A 9 18.88 5.15 -9.76
N SER A 10 19.74 5.69 -10.64
CA SER A 10 19.31 6.50 -11.79
C SER A 10 18.53 5.68 -12.82
N LEU A 11 18.93 4.42 -13.05
CA LEU A 11 18.21 3.48 -13.91
C LEU A 11 16.82 3.16 -13.36
N TRP A 12 16.70 2.85 -12.07
CA TRP A 12 15.41 2.57 -11.44
C TRP A 12 14.49 3.79 -11.41
N PHE A 13 15.04 4.98 -11.17
CA PHE A 13 14.30 6.23 -11.24
C PHE A 13 13.84 6.54 -12.68
N GLY A 14 14.71 6.34 -13.66
CA GLY A 14 14.39 6.48 -15.08
C GLY A 14 13.32 5.49 -15.52
N LEU A 15 13.42 4.22 -15.13
CA LEU A 15 12.45 3.18 -15.47
C LEU A 15 11.06 3.48 -14.89
N LEU A 16 11.02 4.02 -13.67
CA LEU A 16 9.81 4.45 -12.98
C LEU A 16 9.16 5.66 -13.66
N LEU A 17 9.97 6.65 -14.07
CA LEU A 17 9.51 7.77 -14.89
C LEU A 17 8.97 7.30 -16.24
N VAL A 18 9.65 6.33 -16.88
CA VAL A 18 9.19 5.74 -18.14
C VAL A 18 7.86 5.03 -17.95
N ALA A 19 7.69 4.24 -16.89
CA ALA A 19 6.43 3.57 -16.59
C ALA A 19 5.29 4.57 -16.34
N LEU A 20 5.55 5.64 -15.57
CA LEU A 20 4.62 6.75 -15.34
C LEU A 20 4.26 7.48 -16.63
N GLY A 21 5.25 7.75 -17.50
CA GLY A 21 5.06 8.40 -18.79
C GLY A 21 4.24 7.55 -19.76
N VAL A 22 4.53 6.25 -19.86
CA VAL A 22 3.75 5.30 -20.67
C VAL A 22 2.31 5.23 -20.21
N LEU A 23 2.06 5.24 -18.90
CA LEU A 23 0.73 5.23 -18.33
C LEU A 23 -0.06 6.50 -18.69
N PHE A 24 0.59 7.67 -18.64
CA PHE A 24 0.01 8.95 -19.05
C PHE A 24 -0.31 8.98 -20.55
N LEU A 25 0.62 8.49 -21.36
CA LEU A 25 0.50 8.46 -22.82
C LEU A 25 -0.62 7.51 -23.26
N ALA A 26 -0.77 6.36 -22.60
CA ALA A 26 -1.91 5.48 -22.78
C ALA A 26 -3.23 6.20 -22.44
N GLY A 27 -3.32 6.87 -21.28
CA GLY A 27 -4.51 7.62 -20.88
C GLY A 27 -4.92 8.71 -21.91
N GLN A 28 -3.94 9.36 -22.53
CA GLN A 28 -4.16 10.37 -23.55
C GLN A 28 -4.60 9.77 -24.90
N VAL A 29 -4.04 8.63 -25.29
CA VAL A 29 -4.40 7.92 -26.54
C VAL A 29 -5.81 7.34 -26.50
N PHE A 30 -6.27 6.86 -25.33
CA PHE A 30 -7.58 6.23 -25.20
C PHE A 30 -8.75 7.20 -24.94
N HIS A 31 -8.53 8.53 -25.03
CA HIS A 31 -9.53 9.55 -24.67
C HIS A 31 -10.17 9.32 -23.29
N PHE A 32 -9.39 8.81 -22.33
CA PHE A 32 -9.85 8.65 -20.97
C PHE A 32 -10.03 10.02 -20.34
N ASP A 33 -11.12 10.19 -19.58
CA ASP A 33 -11.41 11.42 -18.85
C ASP A 33 -10.37 11.60 -17.73
N LEU A 34 -9.20 12.15 -18.08
CA LEU A 34 -8.02 12.26 -17.22
C LEU A 34 -8.28 13.10 -15.96
N GLY A 35 -9.22 14.03 -16.02
CA GLY A 35 -9.68 14.76 -14.83
C GLY A 35 -10.37 13.84 -13.83
N ARG A 36 -11.19 12.90 -14.31
CA ARG A 36 -11.91 11.93 -13.48
C ARG A 36 -11.03 10.78 -13.05
N TYR A 37 -10.20 10.20 -13.91
CA TYR A 37 -9.44 8.97 -13.61
C TYR A 37 -7.94 9.18 -13.39
N GLY A 38 -7.39 10.29 -13.84
CA GLY A 38 -5.96 10.58 -13.78
C GLY A 38 -5.49 11.20 -12.47
N TRP A 39 -6.40 11.80 -11.68
CA TRP A 39 -6.02 12.53 -10.48
C TRP A 39 -5.30 11.72 -9.38
N PRO A 40 -5.57 10.40 -9.18
CA PRO A 40 -4.80 9.60 -8.23
C PRO A 40 -3.31 9.48 -8.61
N PHE A 41 -2.95 9.64 -9.90
CA PHE A 41 -1.55 9.65 -10.32
C PHE A 41 -0.79 10.89 -9.85
N PHE A 42 -1.47 12.04 -9.71
CA PHE A 42 -0.86 13.22 -9.08
C PHE A 42 -0.57 12.99 -7.61
N VAL A 43 -1.36 12.16 -6.92
CA VAL A 43 -1.08 11.72 -5.55
C VAL A 43 0.04 10.68 -5.53
N ALA A 44 0.09 9.77 -6.51
CA ALA A 44 1.13 8.75 -6.61
C ALA A 44 2.52 9.36 -6.87
N ALA A 45 2.62 10.37 -7.75
CA ALA A 45 3.88 10.98 -8.16
C ALA A 45 4.81 11.42 -7.00
N PRO A 46 4.35 12.20 -5.99
CA PRO A 46 5.19 12.53 -4.84
C PRO A 46 5.52 11.31 -3.98
N GLY A 47 4.61 10.35 -3.80
CA GLY A 47 4.88 9.12 -3.05
C GLY A 47 5.98 8.26 -3.70
N VAL A 48 5.93 8.15 -5.02
CA VAL A 48 6.95 7.53 -5.86
C VAL A 48 8.29 8.25 -5.73
N ALA A 49 8.30 9.58 -5.82
CA ALA A 49 9.51 10.38 -5.67
C ALA A 49 10.17 10.19 -4.29
N LEU A 50 9.36 10.22 -3.21
CA LEU A 50 9.83 9.98 -1.85
C LEU A 50 10.48 8.60 -1.69
N LEU A 51 9.86 7.55 -2.26
CA LEU A 51 10.42 6.20 -2.22
C LEU A 51 11.71 6.08 -3.02
N ALA A 52 11.79 6.70 -4.20
CA ALA A 52 13.02 6.71 -4.97
C ALA A 52 14.18 7.38 -4.22
N ILE A 53 13.91 8.50 -3.54
CA ILE A 53 14.90 9.18 -2.69
C ILE A 53 15.29 8.31 -1.50
N ALA A 54 14.34 7.61 -0.87
CA ALA A 54 14.62 6.70 0.22
C ALA A 54 15.56 5.56 -0.20
N VAL A 55 15.37 5.01 -1.40
CA VAL A 55 16.18 3.92 -1.95
C VAL A 55 17.58 4.41 -2.38
N SER A 56 17.70 5.62 -2.89
CA SER A 56 18.98 6.16 -3.38
C SER A 56 19.97 6.46 -2.25
N ALA A 57 19.48 6.95 -1.11
CA ALA A 57 20.32 7.32 0.03
C ALA A 57 19.86 6.66 1.33
N ARG A 58 20.73 5.85 1.93
CA ARG A 58 20.44 5.18 3.22
C ARG A 58 20.16 6.17 4.36
N SER A 59 20.75 7.36 4.33
CA SER A 59 20.47 8.46 5.27
C SER A 59 19.04 8.99 5.15
N LEU A 60 18.42 8.83 3.98
CA LEU A 60 17.06 9.26 3.67
C LEU A 60 16.05 8.10 3.70
N ALA A 61 16.44 6.92 4.19
CA ALA A 61 15.56 5.75 4.26
C ALA A 61 14.28 5.99 5.08
N TRP A 62 14.27 6.99 5.97
CA TRP A 62 13.07 7.41 6.71
C TRP A 62 11.96 7.96 5.80
N LEU A 63 12.29 8.48 4.61
CA LEU A 63 11.31 8.91 3.60
C LEU A 63 10.48 7.76 3.01
N ALA A 64 10.91 6.51 3.24
CA ALA A 64 10.12 5.35 2.83
C ALA A 64 8.75 5.36 3.51
N VAL A 65 8.64 5.80 4.77
CA VAL A 65 7.37 5.86 5.52
C VAL A 65 6.35 6.80 4.88
N PRO A 66 6.63 8.11 4.74
CA PRO A 66 5.69 9.00 4.06
C PRO A 66 5.48 8.60 2.59
N GLY A 67 6.51 8.11 1.90
CA GLY A 67 6.40 7.66 0.51
C GLY A 67 5.42 6.48 0.33
N THR A 68 5.49 5.46 1.19
CA THR A 68 4.54 4.33 1.13
C THR A 68 3.13 4.71 1.56
N ILE A 69 2.96 5.59 2.56
CA ILE A 69 1.62 6.08 2.95
C ILE A 69 0.95 6.75 1.75
N VAL A 70 1.66 7.65 1.07
CA VAL A 70 1.15 8.37 -0.11
C VAL A 70 0.86 7.40 -1.25
N LEU A 71 1.75 6.44 -1.51
CA LEU A 71 1.57 5.47 -2.59
C LEU A 71 0.38 4.53 -2.35
N VAL A 72 0.22 4.03 -1.12
CA VAL A 72 -0.93 3.19 -0.73
C VAL A 72 -2.23 3.99 -0.80
N THR A 73 -2.20 5.27 -0.39
CA THR A 73 -3.35 6.17 -0.53
C THR A 73 -3.71 6.34 -2.01
N ALA A 74 -2.74 6.63 -2.87
CA ALA A 74 -2.97 6.78 -4.30
C ALA A 74 -3.55 5.51 -4.94
N ALA A 75 -3.05 4.34 -4.57
CA ALA A 75 -3.58 3.06 -5.04
C ALA A 75 -5.04 2.83 -4.59
N LEU A 76 -5.35 3.15 -3.33
CA LEU A 76 -6.71 3.07 -2.80
C LEU A 76 -7.66 4.02 -3.54
N LEU A 77 -7.25 5.27 -3.73
CA LEU A 77 -8.03 6.28 -4.44
C LEU A 77 -8.24 5.90 -5.90
N PHE A 78 -7.25 5.30 -6.56
CA PHE A 78 -7.39 4.79 -7.91
C PHE A 78 -8.48 3.71 -8.02
N VAL A 79 -8.46 2.72 -7.11
CA VAL A 79 -9.49 1.66 -7.07
C VAL A 79 -10.87 2.23 -6.76
N GLN A 80 -10.98 3.13 -5.78
CA GLN A 80 -12.25 3.77 -5.42
C GLN A 80 -12.82 4.61 -6.55
N ASN A 81 -11.95 5.30 -7.29
CA ASN A 81 -12.36 6.15 -8.39
C ASN A 81 -12.80 5.34 -9.63
N LEU A 82 -12.18 4.19 -9.89
CA LEU A 82 -12.63 3.23 -10.92
C LEU A 82 -13.96 2.56 -10.57
N THR A 83 -14.13 2.16 -9.32
CA THR A 83 -15.31 1.39 -8.86
C THR A 83 -16.47 2.28 -8.40
N GLY A 84 -16.20 3.57 -8.16
CA GLY A 84 -17.12 4.50 -7.52
C GLY A 84 -17.42 4.20 -6.06
N LEU A 85 -16.66 3.31 -5.40
CA LEU A 85 -16.92 2.84 -4.03
C LEU A 85 -16.30 3.76 -2.97
N TRP A 86 -16.68 5.04 -2.99
CA TRP A 86 -16.20 6.04 -2.04
C TRP A 86 -16.60 5.77 -0.59
N ALA A 87 -17.73 5.08 -0.40
CA ALA A 87 -18.21 4.57 0.88
C ALA A 87 -17.17 3.71 1.62
N THR A 88 -16.29 3.00 0.88
CA THR A 88 -15.24 2.17 1.47
C THR A 88 -14.25 2.97 2.33
N TRP A 89 -14.17 4.30 2.18
CA TRP A 89 -13.29 5.16 2.97
C TRP A 89 -13.54 5.04 4.49
N ALA A 90 -14.77 4.69 4.90
CA ALA A 90 -15.13 4.49 6.30
C ALA A 90 -14.27 3.42 7.01
N TYR A 91 -13.76 2.44 6.26
CA TYR A 91 -12.92 1.36 6.80
C TYR A 91 -11.57 1.21 6.08
N ALA A 92 -11.44 1.71 4.85
CA ALA A 92 -10.23 1.61 4.04
C ALA A 92 -9.06 2.46 4.54
N TRP A 93 -9.30 3.49 5.36
CA TRP A 93 -8.27 4.38 5.91
C TRP A 93 -7.17 3.64 6.69
N ALA A 94 -7.48 2.45 7.24
CA ALA A 94 -6.49 1.62 7.94
C ALA A 94 -5.38 1.13 7.00
N LEU A 95 -5.65 0.98 5.70
CA LEU A 95 -4.65 0.60 4.70
C LEU A 95 -3.55 1.65 4.56
N PRO A 96 -3.81 2.93 4.23
CA PRO A 96 -2.74 3.93 4.18
C PRO A 96 -2.16 4.26 5.56
N ALA A 97 -3.01 4.42 6.59
CA ALA A 97 -2.56 4.87 7.91
C ALA A 97 -1.70 3.84 8.64
N LEU A 98 -2.07 2.56 8.62
CA LEU A 98 -1.36 1.50 9.31
C LEU A 98 -0.62 0.59 8.33
N GLY A 99 -1.29 0.16 7.25
CA GLY A 99 -0.68 -0.65 6.19
C GLY A 99 0.50 0.07 5.51
N GLY A 100 0.28 1.31 5.06
CA GLY A 100 1.29 2.14 4.41
C GLY A 100 2.44 2.49 5.34
N THR A 101 2.13 2.88 6.59
CA THR A 101 3.15 3.12 7.63
C THR A 101 3.98 1.87 7.90
N GLY A 102 3.34 0.72 8.11
CA GLY A 102 4.01 -0.55 8.38
C GLY A 102 4.89 -0.99 7.20
N LEU A 103 4.39 -0.87 5.97
CA LEU A 103 5.15 -1.15 4.76
C LEU A 103 6.38 -0.23 4.65
N GLY A 104 6.21 1.06 4.95
CA GLY A 104 7.31 2.02 4.91
C GLY A 104 8.38 1.75 5.95
N ILE A 105 7.99 1.39 7.18
CA ILE A 105 8.92 0.95 8.22
C ILE A 105 9.63 -0.34 7.79
N ALA A 106 8.92 -1.26 7.13
CA ALA A 106 9.50 -2.50 6.62
C ALA A 106 10.58 -2.20 5.56
N VAL A 107 10.25 -1.37 4.58
CA VAL A 107 11.17 -0.90 3.53
C VAL A 107 12.37 -0.16 4.13
N GLN A 108 12.14 0.75 5.08
CA GLN A 108 13.21 1.44 5.81
C GLN A 108 14.13 0.46 6.52
N GLY A 109 13.59 -0.56 7.19
CA GLY A 109 14.35 -1.63 7.83
C GLY A 109 15.23 -2.40 6.83
N TRP A 110 14.71 -2.66 5.62
CA TRP A 110 15.47 -3.33 4.57
C TRP A 110 16.61 -2.46 4.05
N LEU A 111 16.33 -1.20 3.72
CA LEU A 111 17.31 -0.21 3.25
C LEU A 111 18.41 0.04 4.28
N THR A 112 18.07 -0.01 5.56
CA THR A 112 19.01 0.18 6.67
C THR A 112 19.63 -1.12 7.20
N ARG A 113 19.35 -2.28 6.59
CA ARG A 113 19.77 -3.62 7.06
C ARG A 113 19.39 -3.93 8.53
N ARG A 114 18.34 -3.29 9.04
CA ARG A 114 17.79 -3.48 10.39
C ARG A 114 16.61 -4.45 10.37
N ARG A 115 16.91 -5.73 10.61
CA ARG A 115 15.91 -6.82 10.57
C ARG A 115 14.84 -6.69 11.66
N ASP A 116 15.19 -6.10 12.80
CA ASP A 116 14.27 -5.73 13.88
C ASP A 116 13.22 -4.74 13.39
N LEU A 117 13.66 -3.66 12.74
CA LEU A 117 12.79 -2.62 12.19
C LEU A 117 11.90 -3.17 11.07
N ALA A 118 12.48 -3.98 10.18
CA ALA A 118 11.77 -4.63 9.09
C ALA A 118 10.59 -5.49 9.56
N ARG A 119 10.84 -6.33 10.57
CA ARG A 119 9.83 -7.20 11.18
C ARG A 119 8.79 -6.40 11.95
N GLY A 120 9.20 -5.32 12.64
CA GLY A 120 8.29 -4.39 13.29
C GLY A 120 7.31 -3.76 12.32
N GLY A 121 7.81 -3.24 11.18
CA GLY A 121 6.99 -2.67 10.12
C GLY A 121 6.01 -3.67 9.53
N PHE A 122 6.46 -4.89 9.23
CA PHE A 122 5.59 -5.95 8.72
C PHE A 122 4.42 -6.25 9.66
N ARG A 123 4.64 -6.30 10.98
CA ARG A 123 3.58 -6.50 11.97
C ARG A 123 2.53 -5.40 11.94
N ILE A 124 2.97 -4.15 11.84
CA ILE A 124 2.07 -3.00 11.74
C ILE A 124 1.28 -3.07 10.44
N MET A 125 1.93 -3.48 9.34
CA MET A 125 1.26 -3.65 8.04
C MET A 125 0.16 -4.71 8.12
N VAL A 126 0.45 -5.87 8.71
CA VAL A 126 -0.53 -6.95 8.90
C VAL A 126 -1.64 -6.51 9.84
N ALA A 127 -1.34 -5.79 10.92
CA ALA A 127 -2.35 -5.24 11.82
C ALA A 127 -3.28 -4.25 11.10
N GLY A 128 -2.73 -3.37 10.26
CA GLY A 128 -3.52 -2.45 9.43
C GLY A 128 -4.43 -3.18 8.44
N ALA A 129 -3.91 -4.23 7.78
CA ALA A 129 -4.71 -5.08 6.91
C ALA A 129 -5.82 -5.82 7.68
N ALA A 130 -5.53 -6.32 8.88
CA ALA A 130 -6.52 -6.98 9.73
C ALA A 130 -7.64 -6.00 10.15
N ILE A 131 -7.29 -4.78 10.55
CA ILE A 131 -8.27 -3.74 10.89
C ILE A 131 -9.12 -3.37 9.68
N PHE A 132 -8.51 -3.21 8.50
CA PHE A 132 -9.24 -2.99 7.26
C PHE A 132 -10.26 -4.09 6.99
N VAL A 133 -9.85 -5.35 7.14
CA VAL A 133 -10.71 -6.50 6.87
C VAL A 133 -11.85 -6.61 7.89
N VAL A 134 -11.58 -6.38 9.19
CA VAL A 134 -12.62 -6.30 10.22
C VAL A 134 -13.61 -5.18 9.91
N GLY A 135 -13.11 -3.99 9.55
CA GLY A 135 -13.93 -2.86 9.14
C GLY A 135 -14.77 -3.17 7.91
N LEU A 136 -14.17 -3.75 6.87
CA LEU A 136 -14.88 -4.17 5.65
C LEU A 136 -16.05 -5.08 6.00
N VAL A 137 -15.84 -6.11 6.82
CA VAL A 137 -16.90 -7.06 7.19
C VAL A 137 -18.00 -6.40 8.01
N PHE A 138 -17.63 -5.53 8.96
CA PHE A 138 -18.61 -4.82 9.77
C PHE A 138 -19.42 -3.81 8.95
N PHE A 139 -18.76 -2.93 8.20
CA PHE A 139 -19.41 -1.84 7.46
C PHE A 139 -20.17 -2.32 6.22
N GLU A 140 -19.65 -3.30 5.48
CA GLU A 140 -20.35 -3.85 4.30
C GLU A 140 -21.35 -4.94 4.69
N GLY A 141 -21.01 -5.80 5.65
CA GLY A 141 -21.87 -6.93 6.03
C GLY A 141 -23.02 -6.55 6.96
N VAL A 142 -22.80 -5.64 7.92
CA VAL A 142 -23.83 -5.24 8.89
C VAL A 142 -24.53 -3.96 8.44
N LEU A 143 -23.74 -2.92 8.10
CA LEU A 143 -24.26 -1.58 7.85
C LEU A 143 -24.63 -1.30 6.38
N HIS A 144 -24.26 -2.20 5.45
CA HIS A 144 -24.52 -2.07 4.00
C HIS A 144 -24.17 -0.67 3.44
N VAL A 145 -23.08 -0.07 3.91
CA VAL A 145 -22.76 1.35 3.68
C VAL A 145 -22.51 1.69 2.21
N SER A 146 -22.08 0.74 1.39
CA SER A 146 -21.91 0.97 -0.05
C SER A 146 -23.21 0.95 -0.86
N GLY A 147 -24.36 0.57 -0.29
CA GLY A 147 -25.67 0.54 -0.97
C GLY A 147 -25.74 -0.35 -2.22
N ARG A 148 -24.66 -1.06 -2.53
CA ARG A 148 -24.55 -2.06 -3.59
C ARG A 148 -24.48 -3.41 -2.90
N ASP A 149 -25.46 -4.25 -3.16
CA ASP A 149 -25.31 -5.68 -2.89
C ASP A 149 -24.12 -6.16 -3.72
N LEU A 150 -22.97 -6.36 -3.07
CA LEU A 150 -21.81 -7.01 -3.68
C LEU A 150 -22.11 -8.49 -4.03
N GLY A 151 -23.37 -8.93 -3.92
CA GLY A 151 -23.85 -10.25 -4.25
C GLY A 151 -23.07 -11.36 -3.54
N LEU A 152 -22.93 -12.50 -4.21
CA LEU A 152 -22.12 -13.62 -3.74
C LEU A 152 -20.63 -13.24 -3.56
N ALA A 153 -20.13 -12.28 -4.34
CA ALA A 153 -18.74 -11.84 -4.26
C ALA A 153 -18.43 -11.14 -2.94
N GLY A 154 -19.29 -10.23 -2.44
CA GLY A 154 -19.13 -9.60 -1.12
C GLY A 154 -19.30 -10.58 0.03
N ARG A 155 -20.28 -11.48 -0.07
CA ARG A 155 -20.54 -12.52 0.95
C ARG A 155 -19.40 -13.53 1.10
N VAL A 156 -18.64 -13.80 0.03
CA VAL A 156 -17.54 -14.78 0.06
C VAL A 156 -16.18 -14.09 0.20
N ALA A 157 -15.95 -12.97 -0.47
CA ALA A 157 -14.67 -12.28 -0.43
C ALA A 157 -14.35 -11.69 0.94
N GLY A 158 -15.34 -11.14 1.66
CA GLY A 158 -15.14 -10.63 3.02
C GLY A 158 -14.64 -11.71 3.98
N PRO A 159 -15.38 -12.83 4.15
CA PRO A 159 -14.94 -13.97 4.96
C PRO A 159 -13.64 -14.61 4.47
N ALA A 160 -13.43 -14.73 3.15
CA ALA A 160 -12.19 -15.29 2.60
C ALA A 160 -10.98 -14.41 2.94
N LEU A 161 -11.10 -13.09 2.83
CA LEU A 161 -10.06 -12.14 3.22
C LEU A 161 -9.80 -12.15 4.73
N LEU A 162 -10.85 -12.32 5.56
CA LEU A 162 -10.72 -12.56 7.01
C LEU A 162 -9.92 -13.83 7.31
N ILE A 163 -10.24 -14.92 6.62
CA ILE A 163 -9.54 -16.20 6.78
C ILE A 163 -8.07 -16.03 6.40
N VAL A 164 -7.78 -15.43 5.25
CA VAL A 164 -6.40 -15.20 4.80
C VAL A 164 -5.65 -14.29 5.79
N ALA A 165 -6.24 -13.17 6.21
CA ALA A 165 -5.63 -12.27 7.18
C ALA A 165 -5.41 -12.94 8.55
N GLY A 166 -6.38 -13.71 9.03
CA GLY A 166 -6.28 -14.49 10.26
C GLY A 166 -5.18 -15.56 10.18
N LEU A 167 -5.08 -16.28 9.07
CA LEU A 167 -4.02 -17.26 8.83
C LEU A 167 -2.63 -16.61 8.80
N LEU A 168 -2.50 -15.43 8.19
CA LEU A 168 -1.24 -14.68 8.18
C LEU A 168 -0.84 -14.23 9.59
N LEU A 169 -1.79 -13.74 10.39
CA LEU A 169 -1.56 -13.37 11.80
C LEU A 169 -1.13 -14.56 12.65
N VAL A 170 -1.81 -15.70 12.51
CA VAL A 170 -1.48 -16.93 13.24
C VAL A 170 -0.09 -17.44 12.83
N ALA A 171 0.20 -17.49 11.54
CA ALA A 171 1.51 -17.91 11.02
C ALA A 171 2.64 -17.03 11.56
N GLU A 172 2.41 -15.72 11.71
CA GLU A 172 3.39 -14.82 12.30
C GLU A 172 3.58 -15.04 13.80
N ARG A 173 2.50 -15.36 14.52
CA ARG A 173 2.56 -15.65 15.97
C ARG A 173 3.30 -16.95 16.26
N VAL A 174 3.03 -18.00 15.49
CA VAL A 174 3.69 -19.32 15.65
C VAL A 174 5.20 -19.24 15.38
N ARG A 175 5.64 -18.30 14.53
CA ARG A 175 7.08 -18.07 14.26
C ARG A 175 7.84 -17.37 15.39
N ARG A 176 7.17 -16.94 16.46
CA ARG A 176 7.83 -16.38 17.66
C ARG A 176 8.02 -17.51 18.69
N PRO A 177 9.23 -18.08 18.87
CA PRO A 177 9.46 -18.96 20.00
C PRO A 177 9.26 -18.15 21.29
N ALA A 178 8.48 -18.70 22.22
CA ALA A 178 8.27 -18.10 23.53
C ALA A 178 9.63 -17.91 24.21
N SER A 179 10.01 -16.67 24.55
CA SER A 179 11.12 -16.45 25.46
C SER A 179 10.69 -17.01 26.81
N LYS A 180 11.32 -18.11 27.23
CA LYS A 180 11.21 -18.60 28.59
C LYS A 180 11.73 -17.50 29.52
N SER A 181 10.84 -16.96 30.36
CA SER A 181 11.20 -16.22 31.56
C SER A 181 11.76 -17.18 32.60
#